data_AF-A0A527G361-F1
#
_entry.id   AF-A0A527G361-F1
#
_cell.length_a   1.000
_cell.length_b   1.000
_cell.length_c   1.000
_cell.angle_alpha   90.00
_cell.angle_beta   90.00
_cell.angle_gamma   90.00
#
_symmetry.space_group_name_H-M   'P 1'
#
loop_
_entity.id
_entity.type
_entity.pdbx_description
1 polymer ?
#
loop_
_entity_poly.entity_id
_entity_poly.type
_entity_poly.pdbx_seq_one_letter_code
_entity_poly.pdbx_strand_id
1 'polypeptide(L)' 'SFAMCLRYSFGMVDEADRVESAIAAVLDEGLRTKDIMSDGMAEVGTVQMGDAIIAKFLG' A
#
# COMPACT_ATOMS: atom_id res chain seq x y z
N SER A 1 -8.56 -3.33 2.74
CA SER A 1 -10.02 -3.47 2.57
C SER A 1 -10.50 -2.98 1.20
N PHE A 2 -10.02 -1.84 0.69
CA PHE A 2 -10.50 -1.30 -0.58
C PHE A 2 -10.16 -2.17 -1.81
N ALA A 3 -8.97 -2.76 -1.88
CA ALA A 3 -8.63 -3.73 -2.94
C ALA A 3 -9.61 -4.92 -2.99
N MET A 4 -9.99 -5.45 -1.82
CA MET A 4 -11.03 -6.50 -1.73
C MET A 4 -12.39 -6.01 -2.22
N CYS A 5 -12.75 -4.75 -1.97
CA CYS A 5 -13.98 -4.17 -2.50
C CYS A 5 -13.96 -4.11 -4.04
N LEU A 6 -12.85 -3.66 -4.64
CA LEU A 6 -12.64 -3.68 -6.09
C LEU A 6 -12.82 -5.11 -6.65
N ARG A 7 -12.16 -6.08 -6.01
CA ARG A 7 -12.19 -7.48 -6.45
C ARG A 7 -13.59 -8.11 -6.37
N TYR A 8 -14.26 -7.99 -5.22
CA TYR A 8 -15.48 -8.78 -4.95
C TYR A 8 -16.78 -8.03 -5.20
N SER A 9 -16.81 -6.71 -5.02
CA SER A 9 -18.04 -5.92 -5.22
C SER A 9 -18.15 -5.37 -6.64
N PHE A 10 -17.01 -5.08 -7.28
CA PHE A 10 -16.99 -4.43 -8.60
C PHE A 10 -16.39 -5.31 -9.71
N GLY A 11 -15.85 -6.49 -9.41
CA GLY A 11 -15.21 -7.35 -10.40
C GLY A 11 -13.94 -6.76 -11.02
N MET A 12 -13.39 -5.71 -10.41
CA MET A 12 -12.21 -4.96 -10.84
C MET A 12 -10.95 -5.62 -10.29
N VAL A 13 -10.66 -6.80 -10.82
CA VAL A 13 -9.56 -7.67 -10.34
C VAL A 13 -8.20 -7.02 -10.61
N ASP A 14 -8.00 -6.48 -11.81
CA ASP A 14 -6.72 -5.89 -12.21
C ASP A 14 -6.41 -4.64 -11.38
N GLU A 15 -7.40 -3.81 -11.08
CA GLU A 15 -7.24 -2.64 -10.22
C GLU A 15 -6.99 -3.03 -8.76
N ALA A 16 -7.61 -4.11 -8.27
CA ALA A 16 -7.31 -4.65 -6.96
C ALA A 16 -5.85 -5.12 -6.87
N ASP A 17 -5.40 -5.89 -7.87
CA ASP A 17 -4.02 -6.38 -7.96
C ASP A 17 -3.00 -5.23 -8.02
N ARG A 18 -3.31 -4.15 -8.75
CA ARG A 18 -2.47 -2.94 -8.81
C ARG A 18 -2.36 -2.24 -7.46
N VAL A 19 -3.46 -2.11 -6.71
CA VAL A 19 -3.44 -1.52 -5.36
C VAL A 19 -2.61 -2.39 -4.41
N GLU A 20 -2.80 -3.71 -4.44
CA GLU A 20 -2.06 -4.65 -3.60
C GLU A 20 -0.56 -4.64 -3.92
N SER A 21 -0.20 -4.57 -5.20
CA SER A 21 1.19 -4.46 -5.67
C SER A 21 1.85 -3.15 -5.22
N ALA A 22 1.13 -2.02 -5.29
CA ALA A 22 1.64 -0.73 -4.82
C ALA A 22 1.92 -0.74 -3.31
N ILE A 23 1.02 -1.36 -2.52
CA ILE A 23 1.23 -1.53 -1.07
C ILE A 23 2.46 -2.40 -0.80
N ALA A 24 2.61 -3.53 -1.50
CA ALA A 24 3.77 -4.39 -1.36
C ALA A 24 5.08 -3.65 -1.68
N ALA A 25 5.12 -2.89 -2.78
CA ALA A 25 6.29 -2.11 -3.17
C ALA A 25 6.69 -1.06 -2.12
N VAL A 26 5.73 -0.37 -1.51
CA VAL A 26 6.00 0.58 -0.40
C VAL A 26 6.60 -0.14 0.81
N LEU A 27 6.08 -1.32 1.13
CA LEU A 27 6.61 -2.12 2.24
C LEU A 27 8.01 -2.67 1.94
N ASP A 28 8.31 -3.01 0.68
CA ASP A 28 9.63 -3.46 0.24
C ASP A 28 10.69 -2.34 0.30
N GLU A 29 10.27 -1.07 0.17
CA GLU A 29 11.12 0.11 0.42
C GLU A 29 11.43 0.35 1.90
N GLY A 30 10.87 -0.48 2.78
CA GLY A 30 11.11 -0.41 4.22
C GLY A 30 10.31 0.68 4.94
N LEU A 31 9.30 1.27 4.30
CA LEU A 31 8.40 2.22 4.98
C LEU A 31 7.44 1.47 5.90
N ARG A 32 7.31 1.89 7.15
CA ARG A 32 6.41 1.28 8.15
C ARG A 32 5.70 2.35 8.97
N THR A 33 4.43 2.12 9.27
CA THR A 33 3.75 2.88 10.32
C THR A 33 4.16 2.36 11.70
N LYS A 34 3.97 3.17 12.73
CA LYS A 34 4.41 2.89 14.11
C LYS A 34 3.92 1.54 14.65
N ASP A 35 2.73 1.08 14.24
CA ASP A 35 2.10 -0.17 14.66
C ASP A 35 2.75 -1.44 14.08
N ILE A 36 3.46 -1.33 12.95
CA ILE A 36 4.13 -2.45 12.27
C ILE A 36 5.65 -2.23 12.11
N MET A 37 6.22 -1.39 12.96
CA MET A 37 7.63 -1.01 12.89
C MET A 37 8.56 -2.21 13.12
N SER A 38 9.71 -2.23 12.46
CA SER A 38 10.75 -3.24 12.62
C SER A 38 12.13 -2.60 12.52
N ASP A 39 13.14 -3.24 13.11
CA ASP A 39 14.51 -2.74 13.06
C ASP A 39 14.99 -2.57 11.61
N GLY A 40 15.63 -1.43 11.32
CA GLY A 40 16.14 -1.11 9.99
C GLY A 40 15.10 -0.56 9.00
N MET A 41 13.85 -0.37 9.44
CA MET A 41 12.79 0.27 8.64
C MET A 41 12.72 1.78 8.89
N ALA A 42 11.98 2.51 8.06
CA ALA A 42 11.70 3.93 8.23
C ALA A 42 10.27 4.16 8.71
N GLU A 43 10.11 4.80 9.88
CA GLU A 43 8.81 5.13 10.44
C GLU A 43 8.14 6.28 9.65
N VAL A 44 6.89 6.10 9.26
CA VAL A 44 6.04 7.10 8.59
C VAL A 44 4.67 7.21 9.26
N GLY A 45 4.04 8.38 9.17
CA GLY A 45 2.66 8.58 9.60
C GLY A 45 1.63 8.12 8.56
N THR A 46 0.34 8.20 8.92
CA THR A 46 -0.78 7.76 8.07
C THR A 46 -0.80 8.46 6.70
N VAL A 47 -0.60 9.78 6.67
CA VAL A 47 -0.64 10.57 5.43
C VAL A 47 0.54 10.19 4.52
N GLN A 48 1.74 10.13 5.08
CA GLN A 48 2.95 9.78 4.36
C GLN A 48 2.90 8.36 3.76
N MET A 49 2.34 7.39 4.50
CA MET A 49 2.10 6.04 3.97
C MET A 49 1.13 6.07 2.78
N GLY A 50 0.05 6.85 2.87
CA GLY A 50 -0.90 7.03 1.77
C GLY A 50 -0.26 7.66 0.53
N ASP A 51 0.53 8.72 0.72
CA ASP A 51 1.25 9.40 -0.36
C ASP A 51 2.24 8.45 -1.05
N ALA A 52 2.96 7.62 -0.29
CA ALA A 52 3.87 6.62 -0.84
C ALA A 52 3.13 5.58 -1.68
N ILE A 53 1.98 5.08 -1.21
CA ILE A 53 1.15 4.11 -1.94
C ILE A 53 0.63 4.73 -3.25
N ILE A 54 0.18 5.98 -3.22
CA ILE A 54 -0.29 6.71 -4.41
C ILE A 54 0.86 6.86 -5.41
N ALA A 55 2.05 7.23 -4.96
CA ALA A 55 3.23 7.36 -5.82
C ALA A 55 3.58 6.03 -6.51
N LYS A 56 3.49 4.89 -5.79
CA LYS A 56 3.70 3.54 -6.37
C LYS A 56 2.57 3.07 -7.27
N PHE A 57 1.34 3.54 -7.07
CA PHE A 57 0.20 3.17 -7.90
C PHE A 57 0.18 3.90 -9.25
N LEU A 58 0.69 5.14 -9.29
CA LEU A 58 0.73 5.99 -10.48
C LEU A 58 1.99 5.84 -11.33
N GLY A 59 3.08 5.33 -10.76
CA GLY A 59 4.33 5.01 -11.45
C GLY A 59 4.29 3.66 -12.14
#